data_AF-A0A1Z8MVB7-F1
#
_entry.id   AF-A0A1Z8MVB7-F1
#
_cell.length_a   1.000
_cell.length_b   1.000
_cell.length_c   1.000
_cell.angle_alpha   90.00
_cell.angle_beta   90.00
_cell.angle_gamma   90.00
#
_symmetry.space_group_name_H-M   'P 1'
#
loop_
_entity.id
_entity.type
_entity.pdbx_description
1 polymer ?
#
loop_
_entity_poly.entity_id
_entity_poly.type
_entity_poly.pdbx_seq_one_letter_code
_entity_poly.pdbx_strand_id
1 'polypeptide(L)'
;MNTDQTHVSATLMSDQNIRTIEANLNAVLEQSLTPMEPAQAKVYMEHTATRIAEESGANVTMFQMVKIKHVSSTYLIRMAVLTNGSAIGLDLMDLENGQFFIPESCPVIPLETPTVN
;
A
#
# COMPACT_ATOMS: atom_id res chain seq x y z
N MET A 1 22.23 -8.78 2.70
CA MET A 1 21.07 -8.08 3.30
C MET A 1 19.82 -8.31 2.43
N ASN A 2 19.30 -9.55 2.37
CA ASN A 2 18.08 -9.89 1.58
C ASN A 2 16.97 -10.53 2.42
N THR A 3 17.28 -10.96 3.65
CA THR A 3 16.35 -11.71 4.49
C THR A 3 15.22 -10.83 5.02
N ASP A 4 15.54 -9.58 5.41
CA ASP A 4 14.56 -8.63 5.94
C ASP A 4 13.55 -8.20 4.88
N GLN A 5 13.99 -7.92 3.65
CA GLN A 5 13.08 -7.59 2.54
C GLN A 5 12.18 -8.77 2.17
N THR A 6 12.73 -9.99 2.18
CA THR A 6 11.94 -11.20 1.89
C THR A 6 10.90 -11.46 2.99
N HIS A 7 11.27 -11.25 4.26
CA HIS A 7 10.36 -11.42 5.39
C HIS A 7 9.27 -10.36 5.44
N VAL A 8 9.61 -9.10 5.17
CA VAL A 8 8.65 -8.00 5.05
C VAL A 8 7.68 -8.25 3.89
N SER A 9 8.20 -8.67 2.74
CA SER A 9 7.37 -9.03 1.59
C SER A 9 6.45 -10.22 1.90
N ALA A 10 6.94 -11.25 2.59
CA ALA A 10 6.11 -12.39 2.98
C ALA A 10 5.03 -11.99 3.99
N THR A 11 5.34 -11.07 4.91
CA THR A 11 4.39 -10.52 5.87
C THR A 11 3.27 -9.78 5.15
N LEU A 12 3.63 -8.82 4.28
CA LEU A 12 2.66 -8.04 3.52
C LEU A 12 1.76 -8.92 2.64
N MET A 13 2.34 -9.96 2.03
CA MET A 13 1.64 -10.87 1.12
C MET A 13 0.96 -12.06 1.82
N SER A 14 0.91 -12.08 3.16
CA SER A 14 0.15 -13.10 3.88
C SER A 14 -1.35 -12.95 3.62
N ASP A 15 -2.09 -14.05 3.55
CA ASP A 15 -3.54 -14.04 3.25
C ASP A 15 -4.33 -13.09 4.15
N GLN A 16 -3.94 -13.01 5.42
CA GLN A 16 -4.59 -12.14 6.40
C GLN A 16 -4.35 -10.66 6.10
N ASN A 17 -3.09 -10.27 5.82
CA ASN A 17 -2.78 -8.89 5.48
C ASN A 17 -3.36 -8.50 4.12
N ILE A 18 -3.41 -9.42 3.15
CA ILE A 18 -4.09 -9.19 1.87
C ILE A 18 -5.57 -8.92 2.07
N ARG A 19 -6.28 -9.70 2.91
CA ARG A 19 -7.69 -9.43 3.24
C ARG A 19 -7.89 -8.07 3.90
N THR A 20 -6.99 -7.69 4.81
CA THR A 20 -7.04 -6.37 5.46
C THR A 20 -6.82 -5.25 4.43
N ILE A 21 -5.88 -5.41 3.50
CA ILE A 21 -5.63 -4.45 2.41
C ILE A 21 -6.86 -4.37 1.49
N GLU A 22 -7.47 -5.49 1.12
CA GLU A 22 -8.69 -5.53 0.30
C GLU A 22 -9.87 -4.82 0.99
N ALA A 23 -10.06 -5.04 2.30
CA ALA A 23 -11.11 -4.36 3.06
C ALA A 23 -10.89 -2.82 3.10
N ASN A 24 -9.64 -2.37 3.23
CA ASN A 24 -9.31 -0.95 3.18
C ASN A 24 -9.45 -0.37 1.76
N LEU A 25 -9.16 -1.17 0.72
CA LEU A 25 -9.32 -0.76 -0.67
C LEU A 25 -10.77 -0.34 -0.95
N ASN A 26 -11.77 -1.06 -0.42
CA ASN A 26 -13.18 -0.67 -0.59
C ASN A 26 -13.44 0.75 -0.09
N ALA A 27 -12.97 1.06 1.12
CA ALA A 27 -13.12 2.39 1.72
C ALA A 27 -12.34 3.47 0.94
N VAL A 28 -11.20 3.12 0.33
CA VAL A 28 -10.43 4.03 -0.53
C VAL A 28 -11.15 4.30 -1.85
N LEU A 29 -11.74 3.27 -2.47
CA LEU A 29 -12.49 3.41 -3.74
C LEU A 29 -13.79 4.20 -3.58
N GLU A 30 -14.32 4.32 -2.35
CA GLU A 30 -15.45 5.19 -2.02
C GLU A 30 -15.07 6.68 -1.89
N GLN A 31 -13.77 7.00 -1.79
CA GLN A 31 -13.28 8.38 -1.72
C GLN A 31 -13.17 9.00 -3.12
N SER A 32 -13.05 10.33 -3.18
CA SER A 32 -12.65 10.95 -4.45
C SER A 32 -11.23 10.49 -4.81
N LEU A 33 -11.06 10.05 -6.05
CA LEU A 33 -9.78 9.63 -6.58
C LEU A 33 -9.31 10.65 -7.61
N THR A 34 -8.08 11.14 -7.45
CA THR A 34 -7.48 12.07 -8.40
C THR A 34 -6.62 11.30 -9.40
N PRO A 35 -6.96 11.31 -10.71
CA PRO A 35 -6.11 10.73 -11.73
C PRO A 35 -4.76 11.46 -11.79
N MET A 36 -3.67 10.72 -11.88
CA MET A 36 -2.32 11.30 -11.97
C MET A 36 -1.43 10.47 -12.88
N GLU A 37 -0.50 11.15 -13.56
CA GLU A 37 0.51 10.48 -14.39
C GLU A 37 1.45 9.60 -13.53
N PRO A 38 1.87 8.41 -13.99
CA PRO A 38 2.60 7.43 -13.17
C PRO A 38 3.86 7.97 -12.49
N ALA A 39 4.64 8.79 -13.21
CA ALA A 39 5.87 9.38 -12.68
C ALA A 39 5.59 10.42 -11.59
N GLN A 40 4.52 11.21 -11.76
CA GLN A 40 4.09 12.20 -10.77
C GLN A 40 3.50 11.51 -9.54
N ALA A 41 2.65 10.50 -9.74
CA ALA A 41 2.06 9.68 -8.69
C ALA A 41 3.14 9.08 -7.79
N LYS A 42 4.17 8.48 -8.41
CA LYS A 42 5.32 7.93 -7.69
C LYS A 42 5.98 8.94 -6.75
N VAL A 43 6.42 10.07 -7.29
CA VAL A 43 7.17 11.07 -6.52
C VAL A 43 6.30 11.64 -5.40
N TYR A 44 5.07 12.01 -5.73
CA TYR A 44 4.12 12.58 -4.78
C TYR A 44 3.81 11.59 -3.62
N MET A 45 3.63 10.31 -3.93
CA MET A 45 3.33 9.28 -2.95
C MET A 45 4.52 8.88 -2.09
N GLU A 46 5.73 8.84 -2.63
CA GLU A 46 6.93 8.54 -1.82
C GLU A 46 7.19 9.64 -0.78
N HIS A 47 6.96 10.91 -1.15
CA HIS A 47 7.00 12.03 -0.20
C HIS A 47 5.87 11.94 0.84
N THR A 48 4.65 11.62 0.40
CA THR A 48 3.49 11.47 1.29
C THR A 48 3.69 10.34 2.30
N ALA A 49 4.20 9.20 1.85
CA ALA A 49 4.52 8.06 2.70
C ALA A 49 5.54 8.40 3.78
N THR A 50 6.60 9.12 3.41
CA THR A 50 7.66 9.55 4.34
C THR A 50 7.07 10.43 5.44
N ARG A 51 6.28 11.44 5.07
CA ARG A 51 5.61 12.34 6.03
C ARG A 51 4.67 11.58 6.98
N ILE A 52 3.80 10.72 6.45
CA ILE A 52 2.84 9.96 7.27
C ILE A 52 3.56 8.97 8.19
N ALA A 53 4.66 8.36 7.72
CA ALA A 53 5.49 7.49 8.55
C ALA A 53 6.09 8.26 9.73
N GLU A 54 6.67 9.44 9.48
CA GLU A 54 7.24 10.31 10.52
C GLU A 54 6.17 10.75 11.53
N GLU A 55 5.00 11.17 11.06
CA GLU A 55 3.84 11.51 11.91
C GLU A 55 3.38 10.32 12.78
N SER A 56 3.59 9.09 12.29
CA SER A 56 3.28 7.85 13.01
C SER A 56 4.45 7.33 13.86
N GLY A 57 5.55 8.10 14.00
CA GLY A 57 6.73 7.72 14.77
C GLY A 57 7.51 6.55 14.17
N ALA A 58 7.43 6.34 12.85
CA ALA A 58 8.08 5.27 12.12
C ALA A 58 8.85 5.81 10.90
N ASN A 59 9.59 4.92 10.21
CA ASN A 59 10.23 5.23 8.93
C ASN A 59 9.71 4.29 7.84
N VAL A 60 9.78 4.72 6.59
CA VAL A 60 9.53 3.82 5.44
C VAL A 60 10.72 2.89 5.26
N THR A 61 10.46 1.59 5.31
CA THR A 61 11.47 0.54 5.08
C THR A 61 11.59 0.21 3.59
N MET A 62 10.44 0.07 2.91
CA MET A 62 10.40 -0.24 1.48
C MET A 62 9.04 0.10 0.87
N PHE A 63 9.02 0.22 -0.46
CA PHE A 63 7.79 0.27 -1.25
C PHE A 63 7.57 -1.07 -1.94
N GLN A 64 6.34 -1.55 -1.92
CA GLN A 64 5.94 -2.80 -2.56
C GLN A 64 4.64 -2.64 -3.32
N MET A 65 4.58 -3.23 -4.51
CA MET A 65 3.34 -3.34 -5.28
C MET A 65 2.58 -4.59 -4.86
N VAL A 66 1.30 -4.41 -4.50
CA VAL A 66 0.38 -5.49 -4.13
C VAL A 66 -0.74 -5.52 -5.14
N LYS A 67 -0.96 -6.69 -5.75
CA LYS A 67 -2.05 -6.89 -6.71
C LYS A 67 -3.29 -7.37 -5.97
N ILE A 68 -4.36 -6.59 -6.01
CA ILE A 68 -5.65 -6.92 -5.38
C ILE A 68 -6.71 -7.05 -6.47
N LYS A 69 -7.45 -8.15 -6.45
CA LYS A 69 -8.64 -8.31 -7.28
C LYS A 69 -9.84 -7.78 -6.51
N HIS A 70 -10.57 -6.83 -7.05
CA HIS A 70 -11.71 -6.22 -6.39
C HIS A 70 -12.92 -6.18 -7.33
N VAL A 71 -13.97 -6.92 -6.95
CA VAL A 71 -15.20 -7.12 -7.73
C VAL A 71 -14.89 -7.50 -9.18
N SER A 72 -15.03 -6.56 -10.13
CA SER A 72 -14.85 -6.77 -11.57
C SER A 72 -13.48 -6.38 -12.09
N SER A 73 -12.68 -5.62 -11.34
CA SER A 73 -11.42 -5.04 -11.80
C SER A 73 -10.25 -5.51 -10.95
N THR A 74 -9.03 -5.25 -11.41
CA THR A 74 -7.81 -5.59 -10.67
C THR A 74 -6.97 -4.36 -10.48
N TYR A 75 -6.59 -4.10 -9.24
CA TYR A 75 -5.80 -2.94 -8.86
C TYR A 75 -4.38 -3.37 -8.48
N LEU A 76 -3.40 -2.57 -8.88
CA LEU A 76 -2.05 -2.64 -8.35
C LEU A 76 -1.88 -1.50 -7.36
N ILE A 77 -1.74 -1.83 -6.09
CA ILE A 77 -1.61 -0.85 -5.00
C ILE A 77 -0.15 -0.74 -4.62
N ARG A 78 0.37 0.49 -4.57
CA ARG A 78 1.67 0.74 -3.96
C ARG A 78 1.52 0.91 -2.46
N MET A 79 2.22 0.06 -1.74
CA MET A 79 2.26 0.04 -0.29
C MET A 79 3.63 0.51 0.19
N ALA A 80 3.69 1.45 1.13
CA ALA A 80 4.90 1.71 1.90
C ALA A 80 4.87 0.88 3.18
N VAL A 81 5.84 -0.01 3.38
CA VAL A 81 5.97 -0.76 4.64
C VAL A 81 6.82 0.04 5.62
N LEU A 82 6.35 0.15 6.85
CA LEU A 82 6.97 0.95 7.91
C LEU A 82 7.77 0.09 8.89
N THR A 83 8.70 0.71 9.61
CA THR A 83 9.53 0.06 10.65
C THR A 83 8.74 -0.44 11.86
N ASN A 84 7.52 0.04 12.06
CA ASN A 84 6.65 -0.33 13.18
C ASN A 84 5.71 -1.51 12.86
N GLY A 85 5.90 -2.19 11.74
CA GLY A 85 5.05 -3.31 11.32
C GLY A 85 3.71 -2.89 10.72
N SER A 86 3.53 -1.62 10.35
CA SER A 86 2.37 -1.15 9.58
C SER A 86 2.74 -0.93 8.11
N ALA A 87 1.75 -0.72 7.25
CA ALA A 87 1.93 -0.28 5.89
C ALA A 87 0.97 0.86 5.53
N ILE A 88 1.32 1.67 4.55
CA ILE A 88 0.48 2.77 4.05
C ILE A 88 0.06 2.44 2.63
N GLY A 89 -1.24 2.48 2.34
CA GLY A 89 -1.76 2.43 0.97
C GLY A 89 -1.60 3.79 0.30
N LEU A 90 -0.85 3.86 -0.79
CA LEU A 90 -0.43 5.12 -1.39
C LEU A 90 -1.20 5.46 -2.66
N ASP A 91 -0.84 4.83 -3.78
CA ASP A 91 -1.55 4.95 -5.04
C ASP A 91 -2.08 3.59 -5.48
N LEU A 92 -3.13 3.62 -6.29
CA LEU A 92 -3.68 2.45 -6.94
C LEU A 92 -3.72 2.67 -8.44
N MET A 93 -3.25 1.68 -9.18
CA MET A 93 -3.37 1.61 -10.62
C MET A 93 -4.49 0.65 -10.96
N ASP A 94 -5.48 1.12 -11.69
CA ASP A 94 -6.44 0.24 -12.33
C ASP A 94 -5.76 -0.44 -13.52
N LEU A 95 -5.63 -1.77 -13.48
CA LEU A 95 -4.95 -2.53 -14.52
C LEU A 95 -5.76 -2.61 -15.82
N GLU A 96 -7.06 -2.30 -15.80
CA GLU A 96 -7.89 -2.35 -17.01
C GLU A 96 -7.64 -1.16 -17.94
N ASN A 97 -7.44 0.03 -17.38
CA ASN A 97 -7.20 1.26 -18.13
C ASN A 97 -5.78 1.82 -17.97
N GLY A 98 -4.99 1.28 -17.04
CA GLY A 98 -3.61 1.70 -16.77
C GLY A 98 -3.48 3.04 -16.04
N GLN A 99 -4.58 3.62 -15.58
CA GLN A 99 -4.61 4.91 -14.89
C GLN A 99 -4.19 4.74 -13.42
N PHE A 100 -3.31 5.62 -12.96
CA PHE A 100 -2.99 5.76 -11.53
C PHE A 100 -3.94 6.76 -10.88
N PHE A 101 -4.36 6.41 -9.68
CA PHE A 101 -5.24 7.19 -8.84
C PHE A 101 -4.58 7.46 -7.50
N ILE A 102 -4.65 8.72 -7.09
CA ILE A 102 -4.26 9.17 -5.76
C ILE A 102 -5.52 9.30 -4.89
N PRO A 103 -5.58 8.60 -3.74
CA PRO A 103 -6.66 8.77 -2.79
C PRO A 103 -6.51 10.06 -2.00
N GLU A 104 -7.63 10.64 -1.55
CA GLU A 104 -7.61 11.83 -0.68
C GLU A 104 -6.92 11.55 0.66
N SER A 105 -7.00 10.31 1.15
CA SER A 105 -6.32 9.87 2.36
C SER A 105 -5.57 8.57 2.13
N CYS A 106 -4.38 8.46 2.73
CA CYS A 106 -3.55 7.26 2.66
C CYS A 106 -3.64 6.52 4.01
N PRO A 107 -4.47 5.46 4.13
CA PRO A 107 -4.68 4.78 5.40
C PRO A 107 -3.42 4.06 5.87
N VAL A 108 -3.13 4.15 7.17
CA VAL A 108 -2.10 3.34 7.84
C VAL A 108 -2.76 2.04 8.29
N ILE A 109 -2.28 0.93 7.74
CA ILE A 109 -2.79 -0.43 7.91
C ILE A 109 -1.80 -1.21 8.78
N PRO A 110 -2.15 -1.58 10.01
CA PRO A 110 -1.34 -2.49 10.81
C PRO A 110 -1.20 -3.85 10.11
N LEU A 111 0.01 -4.38 9.99
CA LEU A 111 0.24 -5.72 9.44
C LEU A 111 0.32 -6.72 10.59
N GLU A 112 -0.36 -7.84 10.44
CA GLU A 112 -0.15 -8.99 11.32
C GLU A 112 1.18 -9.65 10.96
N THR A 113 2.06 -9.80 11.96
CA THR A 113 3.26 -10.63 11.80
C THR A 113 2.84 -12.08 11.67
N PRO A 114 3.32 -12.83 10.66
CA PRO A 114 3.01 -14.25 10.54
C PRO A 114 3.43 -14.96 11.84
N THR A 115 2.48 -15.53 12.57
CA THR A 115 2.80 -16.44 13.68
C THR A 115 3.48 -17.66 13.08
N VAL A 116 4.80 -17.71 13.20
CA VAL A 116 5.56 -18.93 12.93
C VAL A 116 5.26 -19.87 14.10
N ASN A 117 4.34 -20.81 13.89
CA ASN A 117 4.19 -21.98 14.76
C ASN A 117 5.20 -23.06 14.38
#